data_AF-A0A6P4Y6E4-F1
#
_entry.id   AF-A0A6P4Y6E4-F1
#
_cell.length_a   1.000
_cell.length_b   1.000
_cell.length_c   1.000
_cell.angle_alpha   90.00
_cell.angle_beta   90.00
_cell.angle_gamma   90.00
#
_symmetry.space_group_name_H-M   'P 1'
#
loop_
_entity.id
_entity.type
_entity.pdbx_description
1 polymer ?
#
loop_
_entity_poly.entity_id
_entity_poly.type
_entity_poly.pdbx_seq_one_letter_code
_entity_poly.pdbx_strand_id
1 'polypeptide(L)'
;MKVNLVNLHTVTSFLYRQATSVESTAKQSHSCMMMSVEVQRYTMLLIVVVVAVVAALVPVASAGQCVDAKPGANFTNERYYGLWYEIGKIQTAGGAFFEKDCVCTNIAIKADPSGNAGDAIVTNSCRKKTPQGQYLNATAKLIQETVPGKWQESFFPFAPTQTYTIIYIGDDYAVEYDCESVFGLLNYCIHILSRKPTQDPDLTKKLLQGSLDMGLNSEELEYVQTLQEGCW
;
A
#
# COMPACT_ATOMS: atom_id res chain seq x y z
N MET A 1 77.50 -55.72 -53.52
CA MET A 1 76.66 -54.86 -52.67
C MET A 1 76.01 -53.80 -53.55
N LYS A 2 74.70 -53.88 -53.80
CA LYS A 2 73.94 -52.85 -54.53
C LYS A 2 72.96 -52.23 -53.53
N VAL A 3 73.12 -50.92 -53.31
CA VAL A 3 72.30 -50.08 -52.44
C VAL A 3 71.04 -49.71 -53.22
N ASN A 4 69.86 -50.05 -52.69
CA ASN A 4 68.58 -49.60 -53.23
C ASN A 4 68.28 -48.18 -52.71
N LEU A 5 68.26 -47.21 -53.62
CA LEU A 5 67.68 -45.90 -53.35
C LEU A 5 66.16 -46.04 -53.25
N VAL A 6 65.63 -45.87 -52.03
CA VAL A 6 64.20 -45.67 -51.82
C VAL A 6 63.86 -44.22 -52.18
N ASN A 7 62.81 -44.11 -52.99
CA ASN A 7 62.32 -42.97 -53.72
C ASN A 7 61.88 -41.82 -52.78
N LEU A 8 62.56 -40.68 -52.84
CA LEU A 8 62.35 -39.50 -51.98
C LEU A 8 61.00 -38.78 -52.24
N HIS A 9 60.28 -39.14 -53.31
CA HIS A 9 59.04 -38.44 -53.72
C HIS A 9 57.80 -38.79 -52.90
N THR A 10 57.78 -39.91 -52.17
CA THR A 10 56.56 -40.38 -51.50
C THR A 10 56.35 -39.74 -50.12
N VAL A 11 57.43 -39.34 -49.43
CA VAL A 11 57.36 -38.86 -48.03
C VAL A 11 56.84 -37.42 -47.93
N THR A 12 57.12 -36.57 -48.92
CA THR A 12 56.73 -35.14 -48.92
C THR A 12 55.22 -34.94 -49.12
N SER A 13 54.55 -35.84 -49.84
CA SER A 13 53.10 -35.72 -50.11
C SER A 13 52.22 -36.04 -48.91
N PHE A 14 52.71 -36.89 -47.99
CA PHE A 14 51.94 -37.35 -46.84
C PHE A 14 51.90 -36.30 -45.71
N LEU A 15 53.01 -35.59 -45.50
CA LEU A 15 53.09 -34.55 -44.47
C LEU A 15 52.28 -33.29 -44.85
N TYR A 16 52.16 -32.97 -46.15
CA TYR A 16 51.36 -31.82 -46.61
C TYR A 16 49.84 -32.04 -46.47
N ARG A 17 49.38 -33.30 -46.60
CA ARG A 17 47.96 -33.66 -46.43
C ARG A 17 47.50 -33.65 -44.97
N GLN A 18 48.39 -33.91 -44.00
CA GLN A 18 48.03 -33.86 -42.59
C GLN A 18 47.96 -32.43 -42.03
N ALA A 19 48.83 -31.51 -42.49
CA ALA A 19 48.79 -30.12 -42.03
C ALA A 19 47.50 -29.37 -42.44
N THR A 20 47.02 -29.60 -43.65
CA THR A 20 45.80 -28.95 -44.19
C THR A 20 44.50 -29.42 -43.53
N SER A 21 44.46 -30.66 -43.03
CA SER A 21 43.32 -31.24 -42.32
C SER A 21 43.13 -30.62 -40.91
N VAL A 22 44.23 -30.37 -40.20
CA VAL A 22 44.19 -29.81 -38.84
C VAL A 22 43.77 -28.32 -38.84
N GLU A 23 44.23 -27.52 -39.81
CA GLU A 23 43.83 -26.11 -39.94
C GLU A 23 42.35 -25.93 -40.30
N SER A 24 41.79 -26.81 -41.13
CA SER A 24 40.36 -26.76 -41.51
C SER A 24 39.45 -27.00 -40.31
N THR A 25 39.81 -27.96 -39.45
CA THR A 25 38.99 -28.36 -38.30
C THR A 25 39.02 -27.31 -37.18
N ALA A 26 40.18 -26.63 -37.00
CA ALA A 26 40.32 -25.53 -36.04
C ALA A 26 39.52 -24.27 -36.45
N LYS A 27 39.52 -23.89 -37.73
CA LYS A 27 38.70 -22.75 -38.23
C LYS A 27 37.20 -22.98 -38.07
N GLN A 28 36.73 -24.22 -38.26
CA GLN A 28 35.31 -24.54 -38.15
C GLN A 28 34.80 -24.54 -36.69
N SER A 29 35.65 -24.95 -35.74
CA SER A 29 35.36 -24.86 -34.30
C SER A 29 35.27 -23.40 -33.81
N HIS A 30 36.20 -22.54 -34.24
CA HIS A 30 36.17 -21.10 -33.90
C HIS A 30 34.97 -20.35 -34.49
N SER A 31 34.56 -20.68 -35.71
CA SER A 31 33.40 -20.05 -36.35
C SER A 31 32.07 -20.43 -35.67
N CYS A 32 31.95 -21.67 -35.17
CA CYS A 32 30.77 -22.14 -34.43
C CYS A 32 30.67 -21.50 -33.04
N MET A 33 31.82 -21.32 -32.36
CA MET A 33 31.89 -20.69 -31.04
C MET A 33 31.62 -19.17 -31.12
N MET A 34 32.13 -18.46 -32.13
CA MET A 34 31.84 -17.02 -32.29
C MET A 34 30.36 -16.74 -32.65
N MET A 35 29.72 -17.59 -33.45
CA MET A 35 28.28 -17.49 -33.72
C MET A 35 27.44 -17.65 -32.44
N SER A 36 27.85 -18.52 -31.51
CA SER A 36 27.15 -18.70 -30.23
C SER A 36 27.23 -17.45 -29.32
N VAL A 37 28.36 -16.74 -29.35
CA VAL A 37 28.58 -15.52 -28.55
C VAL A 37 27.82 -14.32 -29.11
N GLU A 38 27.76 -14.16 -30.43
CA GLU A 38 26.97 -13.08 -31.05
C GLU A 38 25.46 -13.31 -30.87
N VAL A 39 24.98 -14.54 -31.08
CA VAL A 39 23.58 -14.89 -30.80
C VAL A 39 23.24 -14.60 -29.35
N GLN A 40 24.09 -15.00 -28.39
CA GLN A 40 23.89 -14.74 -26.96
C GLN A 40 23.90 -13.25 -26.60
N ARG A 41 24.69 -12.42 -27.30
CA ARG A 41 24.66 -10.96 -27.14
C ARG A 41 23.35 -10.36 -27.64
N TYR A 42 22.85 -10.79 -28.79
CA TYR A 42 21.55 -10.35 -29.31
C TYR A 42 20.39 -10.80 -28.43
N THR A 43 20.40 -12.03 -27.90
CA THR A 43 19.36 -12.49 -26.96
C THR A 43 19.38 -11.68 -25.66
N MET A 44 20.55 -11.41 -25.09
CA MET A 44 20.67 -10.56 -23.90
C MET A 44 20.14 -9.15 -24.15
N LEU A 45 20.48 -8.55 -25.31
CA LEU A 45 20.02 -7.21 -25.67
C LEU A 45 18.50 -7.17 -25.89
N LEU A 46 17.94 -8.19 -26.54
CA LEU A 46 16.49 -8.35 -26.70
C LEU A 46 15.79 -8.52 -25.35
N ILE A 47 16.32 -9.31 -24.43
CA ILE A 47 15.75 -9.47 -23.08
C ILE A 47 15.75 -8.13 -22.33
N VAL A 48 16.86 -7.38 -22.37
CA VAL A 48 16.94 -6.06 -21.72
C VAL A 48 15.94 -5.08 -22.31
N VAL A 49 15.80 -5.05 -23.64
CA VAL A 49 14.82 -4.20 -24.32
C VAL A 49 13.39 -4.60 -23.95
N VAL A 50 13.08 -5.90 -23.95
CA VAL A 50 11.75 -6.41 -23.56
C VAL A 50 11.44 -6.05 -22.11
N VAL A 51 12.38 -6.23 -21.17
CA VAL A 51 12.21 -5.84 -19.77
C VAL A 51 11.99 -4.34 -19.63
N ALA A 52 12.75 -3.51 -20.35
CA ALA A 52 12.59 -2.05 -20.32
C ALA A 52 11.24 -1.60 -20.88
N VAL A 53 10.78 -2.22 -21.97
CA VAL A 53 9.45 -1.95 -22.55
C VAL A 53 8.34 -2.40 -21.61
N VAL A 54 8.45 -3.57 -20.99
CA VAL A 54 7.47 -4.06 -20.01
C VAL A 54 7.42 -3.14 -18.78
N ALA A 55 8.57 -2.69 -18.27
CA ALA A 55 8.64 -1.76 -17.15
C ALA A 55 8.02 -0.39 -17.48
N ALA A 56 8.17 0.09 -18.72
CA ALA A 56 7.56 1.34 -19.19
C ALA A 56 6.04 1.23 -19.46
N LEU A 57 5.52 0.00 -19.66
CA LEU A 57 4.09 -0.27 -19.83
C LEU A 57 3.38 -0.53 -18.50
N VAL A 58 4.09 -0.59 -17.37
CA VAL A 58 3.44 -0.60 -16.06
C VAL A 58 2.77 0.76 -15.89
N PRO A 59 1.44 0.83 -15.72
CA PRO A 59 0.78 2.08 -15.38
C PRO A 59 1.46 2.63 -14.13
N VAL A 60 2.01 3.84 -14.22
CA VAL A 60 2.36 4.60 -13.02
C VAL A 60 1.01 4.79 -12.32
N ALA A 61 0.76 3.98 -11.29
CA ALA A 61 -0.37 4.22 -10.42
C ALA A 61 -0.24 5.68 -9.97
N SER A 62 -1.21 6.50 -10.37
CA SER A 62 -1.38 7.82 -9.81
C SER A 62 -1.44 7.61 -8.30
N ALA A 63 -0.39 8.00 -7.57
CA ALA A 63 -0.44 8.02 -6.13
C ALA A 63 -1.62 8.92 -5.78
N GLY A 64 -2.71 8.31 -5.29
CA GLY A 64 -3.89 9.06 -4.88
C GLY A 64 -3.44 10.13 -3.88
N GLN A 65 -3.96 11.33 -4.03
CA GLN A 65 -3.66 12.43 -3.11
C GLN A 65 -4.75 12.48 -2.05
N CYS A 66 -4.36 12.84 -0.82
CA CYS A 66 -5.33 13.13 0.22
C CYS A 66 -6.24 14.27 -0.20
N VAL A 67 -7.54 14.06 0.01
CA VAL A 67 -8.53 15.12 -0.17
C VAL A 67 -8.53 15.96 1.11
N ASP A 68 -8.38 17.28 0.99
CA ASP A 68 -8.52 18.18 2.14
C ASP A 68 -10.01 18.34 2.48
N ALA A 69 -10.54 17.41 3.26
CA ALA A 69 -11.93 17.42 3.69
C ALA A 69 -12.17 18.53 4.72
N LYS A 70 -13.34 19.17 4.63
CA LYS A 70 -13.76 20.19 5.59
C LYS A 70 -14.59 19.56 6.70
N PRO A 71 -14.46 20.04 7.95
CA PRO A 71 -15.37 19.65 9.01
C PRO A 71 -16.84 19.92 8.65
N GLY A 72 -17.73 19.08 9.16
CA GLY A 72 -19.16 19.21 8.96
C GLY A 72 -19.67 20.57 9.46
N ALA A 73 -20.60 21.19 8.73
CA ALA A 73 -21.04 22.57 9.00
C ALA A 73 -21.60 22.81 10.43
N ASN A 74 -22.11 21.77 11.09
CA ASN A 74 -22.69 21.82 12.43
C ASN A 74 -21.72 21.33 13.52
N PHE A 75 -20.42 21.22 13.20
CA PHE A 75 -19.45 20.70 14.13
C PHE A 75 -19.21 21.63 15.32
N THR A 76 -19.25 21.06 16.52
CA THR A 76 -18.64 21.63 17.73
C THR A 76 -17.96 20.50 18.50
N ASN A 77 -16.93 20.83 19.28
CA ASN A 77 -16.18 19.84 20.06
C ASN A 77 -17.08 19.10 21.05
N GLU A 78 -18.01 19.81 21.68
CA GLU A 78 -18.94 19.27 22.68
C GLU A 78 -19.87 18.24 22.07
N ARG A 79 -20.32 18.45 20.83
CA ARG A 79 -21.15 17.48 20.10
C ARG A 79 -20.39 16.19 19.80
N TYR A 80 -19.07 16.27 19.66
CA TYR A 80 -18.24 15.12 19.32
C TYR A 80 -17.73 14.34 20.54
N TYR A 81 -17.65 14.97 21.71
CA TYR A 81 -17.23 14.29 22.95
C TYR A 81 -18.15 13.14 23.35
N GLY A 82 -17.61 12.16 24.07
CA GLY A 82 -18.30 10.96 24.53
C GLY A 82 -17.87 9.70 23.78
N LEU A 83 -18.73 8.67 23.85
CA LEU A 83 -18.48 7.37 23.24
C LEU A 83 -19.13 7.29 21.86
N TRP A 84 -18.43 6.67 20.93
CA TRP A 84 -18.88 6.32 19.59
C TRP A 84 -18.57 4.85 19.31
N TYR A 85 -19.46 4.19 18.59
CA TYR A 85 -19.29 2.84 18.07
C TYR A 85 -19.06 2.94 16.56
N GLU A 86 -18.03 2.26 16.07
CA GLU A 86 -17.79 2.15 14.64
C GLU A 86 -18.83 1.20 14.03
N ILE A 87 -19.67 1.71 13.15
CA ILE A 87 -20.66 0.93 12.41
C ILE A 87 -19.99 0.25 11.21
N GLY A 88 -19.06 0.94 10.56
CA GLY A 88 -18.24 0.36 9.52
C GLY A 88 -17.31 1.39 8.94
N LYS A 89 -16.52 0.94 7.98
CA LYS A 89 -15.40 1.73 7.46
C LYS A 89 -15.00 1.38 6.04
N ILE A 90 -14.29 2.31 5.44
CA ILE A 90 -13.41 2.09 4.29
C ILE A 90 -12.01 2.44 4.76
N GLN A 91 -11.01 1.60 4.51
CA GLN A 91 -9.63 1.88 4.95
C GLN A 91 -8.60 1.23 4.03
N THR A 92 -7.48 1.91 3.80
CA THR A 92 -6.32 1.30 3.14
C THR A 92 -5.65 0.27 4.04
N ALA A 93 -4.79 -0.59 3.47
CA ALA A 93 -4.08 -1.61 4.24
C ALA A 93 -3.15 -1.04 5.32
N GLY A 94 -2.57 0.15 5.09
CA GLY A 94 -1.70 0.81 6.08
C GLY A 94 -2.50 1.43 7.23
N GLY A 95 -3.63 2.10 6.94
CA GLY A 95 -4.57 2.56 7.97
C GLY A 95 -5.15 1.41 8.81
N ALA A 96 -5.33 0.25 8.18
CA ALA A 96 -5.79 -0.97 8.84
C ALA A 96 -4.77 -1.67 9.74
N PHE A 97 -3.49 -1.26 9.84
CA PHE A 97 -2.48 -2.11 10.50
C PHE A 97 -2.82 -2.44 11.97
N PHE A 98 -3.20 -1.42 12.76
CA PHE A 98 -3.64 -1.62 14.15
C PHE A 98 -5.04 -2.24 14.21
N GLU A 99 -5.89 -1.88 13.25
CA GLU A 99 -7.30 -2.24 13.22
C GLU A 99 -7.61 -3.56 12.52
N LYS A 100 -6.60 -4.24 11.99
CA LYS A 100 -6.77 -5.46 11.22
C LYS A 100 -7.49 -6.51 12.06
N ASP A 101 -8.56 -7.05 11.52
CA ASP A 101 -9.44 -8.01 12.19
C ASP A 101 -10.06 -7.48 13.51
N CYS A 102 -10.18 -6.16 13.70
CA CYS A 102 -10.89 -5.60 14.85
C CYS A 102 -12.41 -5.75 14.68
N VAL A 103 -13.07 -6.13 15.77
CA VAL A 103 -14.51 -6.09 15.99
C VAL A 103 -14.80 -5.34 17.29
N CYS A 104 -16.06 -5.03 17.58
CA CYS A 104 -16.44 -4.28 18.79
C CYS A 104 -15.68 -2.94 18.92
N THR A 105 -15.40 -2.29 17.79
CA THR A 105 -14.61 -1.06 17.77
C THR A 105 -15.42 0.08 18.38
N ASN A 106 -14.82 0.82 19.29
CA ASN A 106 -15.37 2.04 19.84
C ASN A 106 -14.29 3.11 20.04
N ILE A 107 -14.75 4.35 20.08
CA ILE A 107 -13.91 5.55 20.14
C ILE A 107 -14.46 6.42 21.26
N ALA A 108 -13.64 6.66 22.28
CA ALA A 108 -13.99 7.55 23.39
C ALA A 108 -13.22 8.86 23.27
N ILE A 109 -13.93 9.97 23.13
CA ILE A 109 -13.35 11.31 22.99
C ILE A 109 -13.72 12.17 24.20
N LYS A 110 -12.74 12.92 24.71
CA LYS A 110 -12.94 13.93 25.76
C LYS A 110 -12.03 15.13 25.53
N ALA A 111 -12.40 16.29 26.07
CA ALA A 111 -11.49 17.45 26.10
C ALA A 111 -10.16 17.08 26.78
N ASP A 112 -9.04 17.65 26.29
CA ASP A 112 -7.76 17.59 27.00
C ASP A 112 -7.71 18.73 28.03
N PRO A 113 -7.85 18.45 29.36
CA PRO A 113 -7.81 19.50 30.38
C PRO A 113 -6.43 20.14 30.53
N SER A 114 -5.39 19.51 29.97
CA SER A 114 -4.01 20.03 29.97
C SER A 114 -3.60 20.61 28.61
N GLY A 115 -4.48 20.57 27.61
CA GLY A 115 -4.25 21.08 26.27
C GLY A 115 -4.80 22.49 26.05
N ASN A 116 -4.72 22.96 24.81
CA ASN A 116 -5.37 24.20 24.40
C ASN A 116 -6.88 24.01 24.26
N ALA A 117 -7.61 25.13 24.16
CA ALA A 117 -9.04 25.08 23.90
C ALA A 117 -9.33 24.35 22.58
N GLY A 118 -10.08 23.25 22.68
CA GLY A 118 -10.46 22.39 21.56
C GLY A 118 -9.56 21.18 21.33
N ASP A 119 -8.42 21.09 22.02
CA ASP A 119 -7.65 19.85 22.08
C ASP A 119 -8.46 18.76 22.78
N ALA A 120 -8.25 17.52 22.34
CA ALA A 120 -8.97 16.37 22.85
C ALA A 120 -8.03 15.17 23.08
N ILE A 121 -8.51 14.22 23.85
CA ILE A 121 -7.92 12.91 24.05
C ILE A 121 -8.89 11.91 23.44
N VAL A 122 -8.38 11.07 22.54
CA VAL A 122 -9.14 10.00 21.89
C VAL A 122 -8.58 8.66 22.33
N THR A 123 -9.47 7.73 22.68
CA THR A 123 -9.11 6.34 22.96
C THR A 123 -9.85 5.43 21.99
N ASN A 124 -9.12 4.88 21.04
CA ASN A 124 -9.58 3.87 20.11
C ASN A 124 -9.45 2.49 20.76
N SER A 125 -10.51 1.70 20.78
CA SER A 125 -10.52 0.37 21.38
C SER A 125 -11.23 -0.64 20.49
N CYS A 126 -10.76 -1.89 20.50
CA CYS A 126 -11.39 -2.98 19.74
C CYS A 126 -11.16 -4.34 20.42
N ARG A 127 -11.78 -5.39 19.86
CA ARG A 127 -11.48 -6.79 20.15
C ARG A 127 -10.98 -7.49 18.90
N LYS A 128 -9.98 -8.38 19.02
CA LYS A 128 -9.46 -9.12 17.85
C LYS A 128 -10.38 -10.28 17.46
N LYS A 129 -10.79 -10.30 16.19
CA LYS A 129 -11.50 -11.35 15.45
C LYS A 129 -12.92 -11.67 15.93
N THR A 130 -13.16 -11.70 17.24
CA THR A 130 -14.46 -12.08 17.83
C THR A 130 -14.82 -11.18 19.00
N PRO A 131 -16.10 -11.11 19.41
CA PRO A 131 -16.52 -10.33 20.57
C PRO A 131 -15.94 -10.79 21.91
N GLN A 132 -15.37 -11.99 21.99
CA GLN A 132 -14.64 -12.51 23.16
C GLN A 132 -13.12 -12.46 22.97
N GLY A 133 -12.67 -11.92 21.84
CA GLY A 133 -11.25 -11.80 21.53
C GLY A 133 -10.51 -10.84 22.45
N GLN A 134 -9.18 -10.83 22.29
CA GLN A 134 -8.29 -9.95 23.03
C GLN A 134 -8.71 -8.49 22.86
N TYR A 135 -8.89 -7.79 23.99
CA TYR A 135 -9.14 -6.36 24.02
C TYR A 135 -7.84 -5.59 23.73
N LEU A 136 -7.94 -4.62 22.83
CA LEU A 136 -6.85 -3.73 22.45
C LEU A 136 -7.34 -2.29 22.57
N ASN A 137 -6.46 -1.39 23.01
CA ASN A 137 -6.72 0.03 22.98
C ASN A 137 -5.45 0.83 22.71
N ALA A 138 -5.64 2.02 22.14
CA ALA A 138 -4.61 3.02 21.94
C ALA A 138 -5.22 4.39 22.26
N THR A 139 -4.45 5.24 22.94
CA THR A 139 -4.87 6.60 23.27
C THR A 139 -3.96 7.58 22.55
N ALA A 140 -4.57 8.55 21.87
CA ALA A 140 -3.88 9.63 21.19
C ALA A 140 -4.36 11.00 21.70
N LYS A 141 -3.54 12.01 21.44
CA LYS A 141 -3.92 13.42 21.54
C LYS A 141 -4.41 13.91 20.19
N LEU A 142 -5.52 14.62 20.20
CA LEU A 142 -6.03 15.38 19.07
C LEU A 142 -5.69 16.85 19.31
N ILE A 143 -4.75 17.39 18.54
CA ILE A 143 -4.30 18.78 18.62
C ILE A 143 -5.12 19.58 17.60
N GLN A 144 -5.93 20.52 18.08
CA GLN A 144 -6.90 21.20 17.22
C GLN A 144 -6.19 22.08 16.20
N GLU A 145 -6.59 21.97 14.94
CA GLU A 145 -6.14 22.89 13.90
C GLU A 145 -6.92 24.21 13.94
N THR A 146 -6.60 25.14 13.04
CA THR A 146 -7.29 26.43 12.94
C THR A 146 -8.80 26.28 12.71
N VAL A 147 -9.23 25.19 12.06
CA VAL A 147 -10.65 24.90 11.81
C VAL A 147 -11.13 23.85 12.82
N PRO A 148 -12.11 24.17 13.69
CA PRO A 148 -12.67 23.20 14.63
C PRO A 148 -13.23 21.97 13.91
N GLY A 149 -13.03 20.78 14.48
CA GLY A 149 -13.42 19.51 13.86
C GLY A 149 -12.36 18.92 12.94
N LYS A 150 -11.20 19.57 12.87
CA LYS A 150 -9.98 19.08 12.24
C LYS A 150 -8.85 19.11 13.26
N TRP A 151 -8.12 18.01 13.39
CA TRP A 151 -7.02 17.86 14.33
C TRP A 151 -5.83 17.18 13.68
N GLN A 152 -4.67 17.38 14.30
CA GLN A 152 -3.55 16.46 14.16
C GLN A 152 -3.61 15.43 15.29
N GLU A 153 -3.78 14.17 14.92
CA GLU A 153 -3.71 13.04 15.87
C GLU A 153 -2.26 12.64 16.13
N SER A 154 -1.92 12.44 17.40
CA SER A 154 -0.60 12.00 17.85
C SER A 154 -0.69 10.96 18.97
N PHE A 155 -0.20 9.75 18.72
CA PHE A 155 -0.18 8.67 19.71
C PHE A 155 0.95 8.79 20.74
N PHE A 156 2.09 9.35 20.34
CA PHE A 156 3.24 9.56 21.23
C PHE A 156 4.10 10.73 20.73
N PRO A 157 4.86 11.38 21.62
CA PRO A 157 5.75 12.47 21.23
C PRO A 157 6.68 12.06 20.08
N PHE A 158 6.81 12.94 19.08
CA PHE A 158 7.64 12.75 17.87
C PHE A 158 7.19 11.65 16.89
N ALA A 159 6.03 11.01 17.12
CA ALA A 159 5.38 10.21 16.08
C ALA A 159 4.97 11.09 14.89
N PRO A 160 4.96 10.55 13.65
CA PRO A 160 4.19 11.14 12.57
C PRO A 160 2.74 11.39 13.02
N THR A 161 2.21 12.56 12.71
CA THR A 161 0.82 12.92 13.02
C THR A 161 -0.06 12.64 11.80
N GLN A 162 -1.35 12.40 12.06
CA GLN A 162 -2.33 12.16 11.01
C GLN A 162 -3.43 13.22 11.06
N THR A 163 -3.90 13.64 9.89
CA THR A 163 -4.99 14.62 9.82
C THR A 163 -6.30 13.90 10.10
N TYR A 164 -7.00 14.31 11.15
CA TYR A 164 -8.25 13.72 11.62
C TYR A 164 -9.38 14.72 11.44
N THR A 165 -10.40 14.41 10.65
CA THR A 165 -11.49 15.35 10.31
C THR A 165 -12.88 14.74 10.49
N ILE A 166 -13.77 15.44 11.20
CA ILE A 166 -15.18 15.04 11.31
C ILE A 166 -15.99 15.74 10.21
N ILE A 167 -16.23 15.02 9.12
CA ILE A 167 -16.86 15.55 7.90
C ILE A 167 -18.39 15.59 7.97
N TYR A 168 -18.99 14.73 8.81
CA TYR A 168 -20.41 14.78 9.14
C TYR A 168 -20.61 14.58 10.64
N ILE A 169 -21.58 15.30 11.21
CA ILE A 169 -21.98 15.13 12.61
C ILE A 169 -23.46 15.44 12.79
N GLY A 170 -24.16 14.53 13.45
CA GLY A 170 -25.56 14.65 13.87
C GLY A 170 -25.68 14.56 15.39
N ASP A 171 -26.86 14.19 15.88
CA ASP A 171 -27.06 13.95 17.32
C ASP A 171 -26.57 12.55 17.73
N ASP A 172 -26.74 11.57 16.83
CA ASP A 172 -26.42 10.16 17.06
C ASP A 172 -25.45 9.54 16.05
N TYR A 173 -24.99 10.30 15.04
CA TYR A 173 -24.04 9.85 14.04
C TYR A 173 -22.86 10.82 13.88
N ALA A 174 -21.72 10.30 13.44
CA ALA A 174 -20.59 11.08 12.94
C ALA A 174 -19.89 10.32 11.80
N VAL A 175 -19.18 11.04 10.95
CA VAL A 175 -18.27 10.45 9.98
C VAL A 175 -16.91 11.09 10.15
N GLU A 176 -15.93 10.25 10.39
CA GLU A 176 -14.52 10.62 10.45
C GLU A 176 -13.87 10.31 9.10
N TYR A 177 -12.95 11.18 8.71
CA TYR A 177 -12.01 10.96 7.64
C TYR A 177 -10.60 11.33 8.11
N ASP A 178 -9.69 10.39 7.97
CA ASP A 178 -8.26 10.59 8.11
C ASP A 178 -7.55 10.25 6.80
N CYS A 179 -6.47 11.00 6.52
CA CYS A 179 -5.64 10.72 5.37
C CYS A 179 -4.22 11.23 5.56
N GLU A 180 -3.27 10.41 5.11
CA GLU A 180 -1.87 10.77 4.95
C GLU A 180 -1.30 10.20 3.65
N SER A 181 -0.22 10.80 3.16
CA SER A 181 0.58 10.24 2.07
C SER A 181 2.05 10.26 2.48
N VAL A 182 2.59 9.09 2.79
CA VAL A 182 3.98 8.93 3.27
C VAL A 182 4.78 8.18 2.22
N PHE A 183 5.85 8.82 1.70
CA PHE A 183 6.68 8.27 0.62
C PHE A 183 5.90 7.84 -0.65
N GLY A 184 4.77 8.49 -0.94
CA GLY A 184 3.92 8.17 -2.08
C GLY A 184 2.98 6.98 -1.86
N LEU A 185 2.96 6.40 -0.65
CA LEU A 185 1.93 5.47 -0.20
C LEU A 185 0.81 6.26 0.46
N LEU A 186 -0.39 6.16 -0.13
CA LEU A 186 -1.59 6.76 0.40
C LEU A 186 -2.16 5.88 1.52
N ASN A 187 -2.45 6.48 2.68
CA ASN A 187 -3.29 5.87 3.69
C ASN A 187 -4.46 6.77 4.00
N TYR A 188 -5.66 6.21 4.05
CA TYR A 188 -6.84 6.92 4.50
C TYR A 188 -7.83 5.94 5.09
N CYS A 189 -8.64 6.46 6.00
CA CYS A 189 -9.82 5.76 6.48
C CYS A 189 -11.04 6.69 6.47
N ILE A 190 -12.20 6.07 6.30
CA ILE A 190 -13.52 6.70 6.43
C ILE A 190 -14.25 5.86 7.46
N HIS A 191 -14.50 6.40 8.65
CA HIS A 191 -15.23 5.68 9.70
C HIS A 191 -16.63 6.24 9.87
N ILE A 192 -17.64 5.36 9.79
CA ILE A 192 -19.02 5.70 10.11
C ILE A 192 -19.26 5.35 11.57
N LEU A 193 -19.61 6.37 12.37
CA LEU A 193 -19.71 6.29 13.81
C LEU A 193 -21.15 6.52 14.26
N SER A 194 -21.58 5.81 15.31
CA SER A 194 -22.89 5.96 15.96
C SER A 194 -22.75 6.07 17.47
N ARG A 195 -23.67 6.77 18.12
CA ARG A 195 -23.79 6.78 19.60
C ARG A 195 -24.27 5.44 20.17
N LYS A 196 -24.77 4.55 19.32
CA LYS A 196 -25.24 3.20 19.67
C LYS A 196 -24.44 2.16 18.90
N PRO A 197 -24.35 0.91 19.37
CA PRO A 197 -23.71 -0.17 18.63
C PRO A 197 -24.46 -0.60 17.36
N THR A 198 -25.55 0.09 17.03
CA THR A 198 -26.35 -0.09 15.81
C THR A 198 -26.68 1.28 15.21
N GLN A 199 -27.04 1.30 13.93
CA GLN A 199 -27.46 2.49 13.20
C GLN A 199 -28.50 2.11 12.15
N ASP A 200 -29.36 3.06 11.79
CA ASP A 200 -30.26 2.93 10.66
C ASP A 200 -29.44 2.63 9.37
N PRO A 201 -29.73 1.52 8.67
CA PRO A 201 -29.05 1.19 7.41
C PRO A 201 -29.16 2.28 6.34
N ASP A 202 -30.30 2.97 6.25
CA ASP A 202 -30.50 4.02 5.25
C ASP A 202 -29.65 5.27 5.57
N LEU A 203 -29.53 5.61 6.85
CA LEU A 203 -28.61 6.64 7.31
C LEU A 203 -27.15 6.27 7.02
N THR A 204 -26.76 5.03 7.32
CA THR A 204 -25.40 4.51 7.04
C THR A 204 -25.08 4.63 5.55
N LYS A 205 -26.01 4.20 4.68
CA LYS A 205 -25.85 4.30 3.23
C LYS A 205 -25.74 5.75 2.76
N LYS A 206 -26.54 6.66 3.32
CA LYS A 206 -26.49 8.09 2.99
C LYS A 206 -25.16 8.72 3.39
N LEU A 207 -24.66 8.43 4.58
CA LEU A 207 -23.36 8.92 5.07
C LEU A 207 -22.23 8.39 4.21
N LEU A 208 -22.23 7.09 3.91
CA LEU A 208 -21.28 6.46 3.01
C LEU A 208 -21.27 7.13 1.64
N GLN A 209 -22.44 7.26 1.00
CA GLN A 209 -22.54 7.90 -0.31
C GLN A 209 -22.04 9.34 -0.29
N GLY A 210 -22.38 10.11 0.76
CA GLY A 210 -21.88 11.46 0.94
C GLY A 210 -20.36 11.55 1.01
N SER A 211 -19.69 10.57 1.63
CA SER A 211 -18.23 10.47 1.65
C SER A 211 -17.64 10.09 0.29
N LEU A 212 -18.31 9.22 -0.46
CA LEU A 212 -17.91 8.83 -1.82
C LEU A 212 -18.04 9.99 -2.80
N ASP A 213 -19.12 10.76 -2.72
CA ASP A 213 -19.38 11.94 -3.57
C ASP A 213 -18.34 13.06 -3.35
N MET A 214 -17.69 13.09 -2.19
CA MET A 214 -16.56 13.97 -1.87
C MET A 214 -15.23 13.49 -2.45
N GLY A 215 -15.18 12.29 -3.06
CA GLY A 215 -13.96 11.70 -3.62
C GLY A 215 -13.01 11.13 -2.57
N LEU A 216 -13.48 10.86 -1.34
CA LEU A 216 -12.62 10.43 -0.24
C LEU A 216 -12.10 8.99 -0.39
N ASN A 217 -12.79 8.17 -1.19
CA ASN A 217 -12.42 6.77 -1.48
C ASN A 217 -11.70 6.66 -2.84
N SER A 218 -10.52 7.27 -2.93
CA SER A 218 -9.78 7.40 -4.20
C SER A 218 -9.26 6.06 -4.77
N GLU A 219 -9.19 5.01 -3.96
CA GLU A 219 -8.79 3.66 -4.39
C GLU A 219 -9.98 2.72 -4.59
N GLU A 220 -11.21 3.24 -4.53
CA GLU A 220 -12.45 2.47 -4.75
C GLU A 220 -12.56 1.23 -3.83
N LEU A 221 -12.11 1.37 -2.59
CA LEU A 221 -12.08 0.29 -1.61
C LEU A 221 -13.49 -0.06 -1.13
N GLU A 222 -13.67 -1.34 -0.78
CA GLU A 222 -14.94 -1.84 -0.28
C GLU A 222 -15.25 -1.32 1.13
N TYR A 223 -16.54 -1.03 1.36
CA TYR A 223 -17.05 -0.77 2.71
C TYR A 223 -17.11 -2.08 3.50
N VAL A 224 -16.58 -2.05 4.72
CA VAL A 224 -16.60 -3.16 5.66
C VAL A 224 -17.48 -2.79 6.84
N GLN A 225 -18.53 -3.58 7.08
CA GLN A 225 -19.35 -3.47 8.27
C GLN A 225 -18.56 -3.97 9.49
N THR A 226 -18.50 -3.16 10.54
CA THR A 226 -17.88 -3.54 11.80
C THR A 226 -18.85 -4.40 12.61
N LEU A 227 -18.38 -5.56 13.09
CA LEU A 227 -19.18 -6.45 13.94
C LEU A 227 -19.33 -5.83 15.33
N GLN A 228 -20.56 -5.45 15.67
CA GLN A 228 -20.96 -4.93 16.99
C GLN A 228 -21.85 -5.90 17.79
N GLU A 229 -22.41 -6.92 17.12
CA GLU A 229 -23.27 -7.91 17.75
C GLU A 229 -22.48 -8.78 18.75
N GLY A 230 -23.01 -8.96 19.96
CA GLY A 230 -22.39 -9.77 21.02
C GLY A 230 -21.22 -9.10 21.76
N CYS A 231 -20.97 -7.81 21.53
CA CYS A 231 -19.85 -7.06 22.11
C CYS A 231 -20.12 -6.46 23.49
N TRP A 232 -21.38 -6.12 23.79
CA TRP A 232 -21.79 -5.26 24.92
C TRP A 232 -22.96 -5.87 25.68
#